data_AF-A0A7Z8SAK3-F1
#
_entry.id   AF-A0A7Z8SAK3-F1
#
_cell.length_a   1.000
_cell.length_b   1.000
_cell.length_c   1.000
_cell.angle_alpha   90.00
_cell.angle_beta   90.00
_cell.angle_gamma   90.00
#
_symmetry.space_group_name_H-M   'P 1'
#
loop_
_entity.id
_entity.type
_entity.pdbx_description
1 polymer ?
#
loop_
_entity_poly.entity_id
_entity_poly.type
_entity_poly.pdbx_seq_one_letter_code
_entity_poly.pdbx_strand_id
1 'polypeptide(L)'
;MDILQIQGLQDLQEIKPYCHYSDIQKLFLEIYDLHNKFSAAWIKKNQTTGFEFMNLNKRQVRNVSSVIEDREVFLIDNMFYRLIKSYMNELESLTVESELEYDYTELDLRTRIKQNESVVNKLKYYRVGKEGAGAFNLNKCLNDLFGIRIIIEDFDHNCRYFNDLCEGLKAEYRIRTMDSSKNNYKATHIYFYGESNRYFPWELQVWNANDLSSNVISHSLHKQEYTKWADIYKNSAEIEGGA
;
A
#
# COMPACT_ATOMS: atom_id res chain seq x y z
N MET A 1 36.33 1.91 -11.20
CA MET A 1 36.05 1.24 -9.90
C MET A 1 37.28 0.44 -9.57
N ASP A 2 37.94 0.76 -8.46
CA ASP A 2 39.15 0.06 -8.04
C ASP A 2 38.83 -1.37 -7.55
N ILE A 3 39.74 -2.30 -7.82
CA ILE A 3 39.62 -3.73 -7.47
C ILE A 3 39.40 -3.92 -5.96
N LEU A 4 39.94 -3.02 -5.12
CA LEU A 4 39.73 -2.98 -3.67
C LEU A 4 38.29 -2.59 -3.26
N GLN A 5 37.58 -1.77 -4.05
CA GLN A 5 36.16 -1.48 -3.80
C GLN A 5 35.25 -2.66 -4.19
N ILE A 6 35.63 -3.41 -5.22
CA ILE A 6 34.87 -4.57 -5.70
C ILE A 6 34.95 -5.73 -4.69
N GLN A 7 36.12 -5.93 -4.09
CA GLN A 7 36.34 -7.00 -3.11
C GLN A 7 35.59 -6.75 -1.79
N GLY A 8 35.59 -5.50 -1.29
CA GLY A 8 34.79 -5.13 -0.11
C GLY A 8 33.27 -5.15 -0.33
N LEU A 9 32.80 -5.06 -1.59
CA LEU A 9 31.38 -5.22 -1.95
C LEU A 9 30.96 -6.70 -2.00
N GLN A 10 31.87 -7.61 -2.36
CA GLN A 10 31.61 -9.06 -2.35
C GLN A 10 31.48 -9.60 -0.93
N ASP A 11 32.35 -9.15 -0.01
CA ASP A 11 32.29 -9.57 1.40
C ASP A 11 31.00 -9.11 2.10
N LEU A 12 30.44 -7.95 1.71
CA LEU A 12 29.16 -7.46 2.23
C LEU A 12 27.98 -8.35 1.81
N GLN A 13 28.03 -9.00 0.64
CA GLN A 13 26.93 -9.84 0.15
C GLN A 13 26.74 -11.14 0.96
N GLU A 14 27.66 -11.48 1.85
CA GLU A 14 27.54 -12.62 2.77
C GLU A 14 26.98 -12.22 4.15
N ILE A 15 26.85 -10.91 4.41
CA ILE A 15 26.53 -10.38 5.74
C ILE A 15 25.14 -9.74 5.73
N LYS A 16 24.35 -9.99 6.79
CA LYS A 16 23.05 -9.35 6.97
C LYS A 16 23.21 -7.84 7.26
N PRO A 17 22.32 -6.98 6.76
CA PRO A 17 21.18 -7.29 5.89
C PRO A 17 21.53 -7.28 4.38
N TYR A 18 22.78 -6.99 4.01
CA TYR A 18 23.21 -6.73 2.63
C TYR A 18 23.06 -7.93 1.70
N CYS A 19 23.21 -9.15 2.22
CA CYS A 19 22.97 -10.38 1.48
C CYS A 19 21.57 -10.45 0.85
N HIS A 20 20.58 -9.77 1.44
CA HIS A 20 19.21 -9.76 0.94
C HIS A 20 18.95 -8.71 -0.14
N TYR A 21 19.83 -7.74 -0.38
CA TYR A 21 19.47 -6.55 -1.17
C TYR A 21 19.32 -6.84 -2.67
N SER A 22 20.03 -7.85 -3.18
CA SER A 22 19.82 -8.34 -4.54
C SER A 22 18.41 -8.92 -4.70
N ASP A 23 17.95 -9.70 -3.73
CA ASP A 23 16.61 -10.28 -3.76
C ASP A 23 15.53 -9.22 -3.52
N ILE A 24 15.77 -8.22 -2.68
CA ILE A 24 14.87 -7.07 -2.56
C ILE A 24 14.75 -6.31 -3.89
N GLN A 25 15.85 -6.14 -4.62
CA GLN A 25 15.82 -5.50 -5.94
C GLN A 25 15.01 -6.32 -6.94
N LYS A 26 15.21 -7.65 -6.99
CA LYS A 26 14.42 -8.54 -7.85
C LYS A 26 12.93 -8.48 -7.49
N LEU A 27 12.61 -8.61 -6.20
CA LEU A 27 11.27 -8.51 -5.68
C LEU A 27 10.62 -7.17 -6.07
N PHE A 28 11.35 -6.07 -5.94
CA PHE A 28 10.85 -4.76 -6.32
C PHE A 28 10.44 -4.70 -7.79
N LEU A 29 11.29 -5.20 -8.69
CA LEU A 29 11.01 -5.20 -10.13
C LEU A 29 9.81 -6.08 -10.45
N GLU A 30 9.73 -7.24 -9.81
CA GLU A 30 8.62 -8.17 -9.98
C GLU A 30 7.30 -7.58 -9.49
N ILE A 31 7.28 -6.92 -8.32
CA ILE A 31 6.11 -6.20 -7.81
C ILE A 31 5.67 -5.12 -8.80
N TYR A 32 6.60 -4.33 -9.33
CA TYR A 32 6.29 -3.26 -10.28
C TYR A 32 5.68 -3.82 -11.57
N ASP A 33 6.26 -4.87 -12.14
CA ASP A 33 5.74 -5.53 -13.33
C ASP A 33 4.38 -6.16 -13.10
N LEU A 34 4.22 -6.86 -11.97
CA LEU A 34 2.96 -7.49 -11.59
C LEU A 34 1.87 -6.43 -11.39
N HIS A 35 2.18 -5.32 -10.73
CA HIS A 35 1.27 -4.21 -10.50
C HIS A 35 0.74 -3.64 -11.81
N ASN A 36 1.61 -3.40 -12.79
CA ASN A 36 1.22 -2.86 -14.09
C ASN A 36 0.39 -3.84 -14.89
N LYS A 37 0.84 -5.11 -15.00
CA LYS A 37 0.11 -6.17 -15.71
C LYS A 37 -1.29 -6.36 -15.13
N PHE A 38 -1.37 -6.51 -13.80
CA PHE A 38 -2.63 -6.66 -13.08
C PHE A 38 -3.55 -5.45 -13.30
N SER A 39 -3.05 -4.24 -13.05
CA SER A 39 -3.89 -3.03 -13.12
C SER A 39 -4.38 -2.76 -14.54
N ALA A 40 -3.54 -2.98 -15.57
CA ALA A 40 -3.93 -2.85 -16.97
C ALA A 40 -5.01 -3.88 -17.34
N ALA A 41 -4.82 -5.15 -16.95
CA ALA A 41 -5.77 -6.23 -17.22
C ALA A 41 -7.12 -5.98 -16.53
N TRP A 42 -7.10 -5.56 -15.26
CA TRP A 42 -8.30 -5.26 -14.50
C TRP A 42 -9.12 -4.12 -15.13
N ILE A 43 -8.45 -3.02 -15.51
CA ILE A 43 -9.12 -1.90 -16.19
C ILE A 43 -9.72 -2.38 -17.51
N LYS A 44 -8.96 -3.15 -18.32
CA LYS A 44 -9.43 -3.69 -19.61
C LYS A 44 -10.66 -4.57 -19.43
N LYS A 45 -10.66 -5.46 -18.44
CA LYS A 45 -11.79 -6.35 -18.09
C LYS A 45 -13.05 -5.57 -17.73
N ASN A 46 -12.89 -4.39 -17.13
CA ASN A 46 -13.99 -3.59 -16.60
C ASN A 46 -14.33 -2.34 -17.43
N GLN A 47 -13.94 -2.28 -18.72
CA GLN A 47 -14.25 -1.14 -19.58
C GLN A 47 -15.75 -0.93 -19.84
N THR A 48 -16.54 -2.01 -19.76
CA THR A 48 -17.98 -2.01 -20.07
C THR A 48 -18.88 -1.95 -18.84
N THR A 49 -18.32 -1.95 -17.62
CA THR A 49 -19.08 -2.00 -16.36
C THR A 49 -19.63 -0.64 -15.91
N GLY A 50 -19.36 0.42 -16.69
CA GLY A 50 -19.74 1.80 -16.34
C GLY A 50 -18.88 2.41 -15.23
N PHE A 51 -17.79 1.76 -14.82
CA PHE A 51 -16.85 2.30 -13.84
C PHE A 51 -16.12 3.55 -14.36
N GLU A 52 -16.00 4.56 -13.51
CA GLU A 52 -15.15 5.72 -13.79
C GLU A 52 -13.71 5.44 -13.32
N PHE A 53 -12.80 5.18 -14.25
CA PHE A 53 -11.37 5.04 -13.95
C PHE A 53 -10.72 6.42 -13.81
N MET A 54 -10.90 7.00 -12.62
CA MET A 54 -10.46 8.35 -12.27
C MET A 54 -8.94 8.49 -12.14
N ASN A 55 -8.43 9.72 -12.33
CA ASN A 55 -7.07 10.06 -11.93
C ASN A 55 -7.01 10.19 -10.39
N LEU A 56 -6.43 9.19 -9.72
CA LEU A 56 -6.37 9.09 -8.26
C LEU A 56 -5.49 10.15 -7.60
N ASN A 57 -4.60 10.80 -8.37
CA ASN A 57 -3.77 11.92 -7.88
C ASN A 57 -4.52 13.26 -7.90
N LYS A 58 -5.69 13.32 -8.53
CA LYS A 58 -6.51 14.54 -8.61
C LYS A 58 -7.84 14.38 -7.88
N ARG A 59 -8.45 13.19 -7.98
CA ARG A 59 -9.69 12.90 -7.29
C ARG A 59 -9.43 12.79 -5.79
N GLN A 60 -10.29 13.40 -5.00
CA GLN A 60 -10.18 13.45 -3.55
C GLN A 60 -11.27 12.63 -2.87
N VAL A 61 -11.06 12.29 -1.61
CA VAL A 61 -12.04 11.54 -0.78
C VAL A 61 -13.41 12.23 -0.76
N ARG A 62 -13.42 13.57 -0.66
CA ARG A 62 -14.67 14.37 -0.71
C ARG A 62 -15.44 14.30 -2.03
N ASN A 63 -14.82 13.83 -3.11
CA ASN A 63 -15.49 13.69 -4.41
C ASN A 63 -16.15 12.32 -4.60
N VAL A 64 -15.99 11.40 -3.65
CA VAL A 64 -16.55 10.05 -3.68
C VAL A 64 -17.26 9.69 -2.37
N SER A 65 -17.46 10.69 -1.51
CA SER A 65 -18.14 10.53 -0.23
C SER A 65 -18.88 11.80 0.18
N SER A 66 -19.97 11.61 0.90
CA SER A 66 -20.75 12.68 1.51
C SER A 66 -20.99 12.39 2.99
N VAL A 67 -21.28 13.46 3.73
CA VAL A 67 -21.59 13.40 5.17
C VAL A 67 -22.87 14.17 5.36
N ILE A 68 -23.84 13.56 6.05
CA ILE A 68 -25.06 14.24 6.48
C ILE A 68 -24.85 14.56 7.96
N GLU A 69 -24.46 15.81 8.24
CA GLU A 69 -24.03 16.26 9.57
C GLU A 69 -25.13 16.08 10.61
N ASP A 70 -26.35 16.49 10.31
CA ASP A 70 -27.52 16.41 11.21
C ASP A 70 -27.86 14.97 11.67
N ARG A 71 -27.36 13.96 10.95
CA ARG A 71 -27.65 12.54 11.21
C ARG A 71 -26.42 11.72 11.52
N GLU A 72 -25.24 12.34 11.51
CA GLU A 72 -23.96 11.66 11.64
C GLU A 72 -23.88 10.43 10.70
N VAL A 73 -24.22 10.63 9.43
CA VAL A 73 -24.18 9.58 8.41
C VAL A 73 -23.06 9.83 7.42
N PHE A 74 -22.21 8.83 7.20
CA PHE A 74 -21.18 8.82 6.15
C PHE A 74 -21.63 7.94 4.99
N LEU A 75 -21.61 8.48 3.77
CA LEU A 75 -21.99 7.79 2.54
C LEU A 75 -20.80 7.75 1.57
N ILE A 76 -20.65 6.62 0.89
CA ILE A 76 -19.72 6.45 -0.24
C ILE A 76 -20.57 6.41 -1.51
N ASP A 77 -20.07 7.02 -2.58
CA ASP A 77 -20.66 6.85 -3.91
C ASP A 77 -20.73 5.36 -4.28
N ASN A 78 -21.92 4.88 -4.67
CA ASN A 78 -22.17 3.45 -4.92
C ASN A 78 -21.29 2.92 -6.07
N MET A 79 -21.15 3.68 -7.15
CA MET A 79 -20.32 3.26 -8.29
C MET A 79 -18.83 3.16 -7.88
N PHE A 80 -18.35 4.10 -7.07
CA PHE A 80 -17.00 4.04 -6.52
C PHE A 80 -16.80 2.88 -5.55
N TYR A 81 -17.79 2.58 -4.69
CA TYR A 81 -17.71 1.44 -3.78
C TYR A 81 -17.66 0.11 -4.56
N ARG A 82 -18.51 -0.06 -5.57
CA ARG A 82 -18.49 -1.22 -6.47
C ARG A 82 -17.17 -1.35 -7.23
N LEU A 83 -16.58 -0.23 -7.66
CA LEU A 83 -15.27 -0.20 -8.29
C LEU A 83 -14.18 -0.72 -7.35
N ILE A 84 -14.14 -0.26 -6.09
CA ILE A 84 -13.19 -0.76 -5.08
C ILE A 84 -13.40 -2.25 -4.83
N LYS A 85 -14.65 -2.69 -4.65
CA LYS A 85 -14.98 -4.09 -4.39
C LYS A 85 -14.55 -4.99 -5.55
N SER A 86 -14.80 -4.57 -6.79
CA SER A 86 -14.32 -5.27 -7.98
C SER A 86 -12.80 -5.39 -7.99
N TYR A 87 -12.07 -4.30 -7.69
CA TYR A 87 -10.60 -4.34 -7.62
C TYR A 87 -10.10 -5.32 -6.56
N MET A 88 -10.68 -5.28 -5.37
CA MET A 88 -10.28 -6.14 -4.25
C MET A 88 -10.55 -7.62 -4.51
N ASN A 89 -11.68 -7.97 -5.13
CA ASN A 89 -11.97 -9.35 -5.50
C ASN A 89 -10.94 -9.90 -6.50
N GLU A 90 -10.42 -9.07 -7.40
CA GLU A 90 -9.42 -9.50 -8.39
C GLU A 90 -8.04 -9.61 -7.75
N LEU A 91 -7.74 -8.81 -6.73
CA LEU A 91 -6.56 -9.02 -5.89
C LEU A 91 -6.62 -10.36 -5.15
N GLU A 92 -7.81 -10.82 -4.71
CA GLU A 92 -7.96 -12.12 -4.05
C GLU A 92 -7.55 -13.24 -5.02
N SER A 93 -7.99 -13.19 -6.27
CA SER A 93 -7.54 -14.13 -7.31
C SER A 93 -6.03 -14.05 -7.53
N LEU A 94 -5.47 -12.84 -7.63
CA LEU A 94 -4.03 -12.63 -7.77
C LEU A 94 -3.23 -13.28 -6.61
N THR A 95 -3.69 -13.14 -5.36
CA THR A 95 -2.98 -13.72 -4.21
C THR A 95 -2.99 -15.24 -4.19
N VAL A 96 -4.01 -15.87 -4.78
CA VAL A 96 -4.08 -17.34 -4.88
C VAL A 96 -3.18 -17.86 -6.00
N GLU A 97 -3.03 -17.09 -7.08
CA GLU A 97 -2.23 -17.47 -8.26
C GLU A 97 -0.75 -17.10 -8.12
N SER A 98 -0.41 -16.14 -7.26
CA SER A 98 0.95 -15.63 -7.11
C SER A 98 1.82 -16.55 -6.25
N GLU A 99 3.04 -16.81 -6.72
CA GLU A 99 4.06 -17.58 -5.99
C GLU A 99 5.00 -16.69 -5.16
N LEU A 100 4.72 -15.37 -5.04
CA LEU A 100 5.62 -14.40 -4.38
C LEU A 100 6.04 -14.79 -2.95
N GLU A 101 5.13 -15.33 -2.14
CA GLU A 101 5.46 -15.76 -0.77
C GLU A 101 6.38 -16.99 -0.76
N TYR A 102 6.29 -17.83 -1.79
CA TYR A 102 7.12 -19.00 -1.96
C TYR A 102 8.49 -18.66 -2.57
N ASP A 103 8.54 -17.75 -3.55
CA ASP A 103 9.77 -17.37 -4.23
C ASP A 103 10.72 -16.55 -3.34
N TYR A 104 10.18 -15.86 -2.33
CA TYR A 104 10.91 -14.95 -1.44
C TYR A 104 10.82 -15.34 0.03
N THR A 105 10.89 -16.65 0.34
CA THR A 105 10.87 -17.17 1.72
C THR A 105 11.97 -16.59 2.60
N GLU A 106 13.15 -16.31 2.03
CA GLU A 106 14.30 -15.72 2.74
C GLU A 106 14.05 -14.30 3.24
N LEU A 107 12.99 -13.64 2.77
CA LEU A 107 12.59 -12.29 3.16
C LEU A 107 11.39 -12.28 4.15
N ASP A 108 10.91 -13.45 4.61
CA ASP A 108 9.62 -13.60 5.33
C ASP A 108 8.53 -12.76 4.68
N LEU A 109 8.40 -12.94 3.36
CA LEU A 109 7.45 -12.19 2.55
C LEU A 109 6.02 -12.61 2.85
N ARG A 110 5.14 -11.63 3.07
CA ARG A 110 3.70 -11.83 3.19
C ARG A 110 2.93 -10.81 2.39
N THR A 111 1.92 -11.28 1.68
CA THR A 111 0.96 -10.45 0.97
C THR A 111 -0.30 -10.23 1.81
N ARG A 112 -1.00 -9.13 1.57
CA ARG A 112 -2.21 -8.80 2.29
C ARG A 112 -3.12 -7.89 1.49
N ILE A 113 -4.38 -8.28 1.42
CA ILE A 113 -5.46 -7.42 0.94
C ILE A 113 -6.09 -6.70 2.13
N LYS A 114 -6.32 -5.39 1.98
CA LYS A 114 -6.99 -4.59 3.00
C LYS A 114 -8.43 -5.08 3.15
N GLN A 115 -8.90 -5.22 4.38
CA GLN A 115 -10.28 -5.63 4.64
C GLN A 115 -11.26 -4.50 4.26
N ASN A 116 -12.42 -4.85 3.69
CA ASN A 116 -13.43 -3.89 3.22
C ASN A 116 -13.79 -2.84 4.28
N GLU A 117 -14.06 -3.30 5.50
CA GLU A 117 -14.38 -2.40 6.63
C GLU A 117 -13.21 -1.44 6.95
N SER A 118 -11.97 -1.92 6.85
CA SER A 118 -10.80 -1.05 6.99
C SER A 118 -10.65 -0.03 5.85
N VAL A 119 -11.14 -0.32 4.65
CA VAL A 119 -11.19 0.63 3.53
C VAL A 119 -12.20 1.73 3.84
N VAL A 120 -13.41 1.35 4.23
CA VAL A 120 -14.50 2.28 4.59
C VAL A 120 -14.07 3.17 5.77
N ASN A 121 -13.52 2.58 6.83
CA ASN A 121 -13.05 3.32 8.01
C ASN A 121 -11.93 4.30 7.65
N LYS A 122 -11.04 3.93 6.73
CA LYS A 122 -9.97 4.83 6.25
C LYS A 122 -10.55 5.99 5.44
N LEU A 123 -11.45 5.74 4.49
CA LEU A 123 -12.13 6.81 3.72
C LEU A 123 -12.86 7.78 4.65
N LYS A 124 -13.59 7.23 5.61
CA LYS A 124 -14.30 7.99 6.64
C LYS A 124 -13.36 8.83 7.48
N TYR A 125 -12.29 8.25 8.04
CA TYR A 125 -11.30 8.99 8.79
C TYR A 125 -10.70 10.16 7.98
N TYR A 126 -10.38 9.94 6.71
CA TYR A 126 -9.88 11.01 5.83
C TYR A 126 -10.95 12.08 5.53
N ARG A 127 -12.24 11.74 5.61
CA ARG A 127 -13.35 12.65 5.37
C ARG A 127 -13.71 13.49 6.59
N VAL A 128 -13.76 12.90 7.79
CA VAL A 128 -14.28 13.55 9.01
C VAL A 128 -13.30 13.61 10.17
N GLY A 129 -12.34 12.67 10.27
CA GLY A 129 -11.40 12.58 11.38
C GLY A 129 -10.07 13.32 11.15
N LYS A 130 -9.78 13.71 9.90
CA LYS A 130 -8.55 14.39 9.50
C LYS A 130 -8.83 15.82 9.06
N GLU A 131 -7.99 16.75 9.50
CA GLU A 131 -8.05 18.15 9.07
C GLU A 131 -8.00 18.25 7.54
N GLY A 132 -8.91 19.02 6.95
CA GLY A 132 -9.06 19.14 5.50
C GLY A 132 -10.33 18.49 4.93
N ALA A 133 -11.16 17.86 5.75
CA ALA A 133 -12.52 17.43 5.41
C ALA A 133 -12.61 16.62 4.09
N GLY A 134 -11.71 15.65 3.89
CA GLY A 134 -11.67 14.84 2.67
C GLY A 134 -10.97 15.50 1.47
N ALA A 135 -10.34 16.66 1.62
CA ALA A 135 -9.47 17.28 0.61
C ALA A 135 -8.11 16.56 0.48
N PHE A 136 -8.15 15.23 0.43
CA PHE A 136 -7.00 14.35 0.27
C PHE A 136 -7.18 13.50 -0.97
N ASN A 137 -6.14 13.40 -1.77
CA ASN A 137 -6.16 12.59 -2.99
C ASN A 137 -6.41 11.10 -2.66
N LEU A 138 -7.15 10.43 -3.54
CA LEU A 138 -7.48 9.01 -3.38
C LEU A 138 -6.23 8.14 -3.40
N ASN A 139 -5.22 8.48 -4.20
CA ASN A 139 -3.95 7.75 -4.21
C ASN A 139 -3.25 7.73 -2.84
N LYS A 140 -3.47 8.73 -1.99
CA LYS A 140 -2.91 8.81 -0.64
C LYS A 140 -3.77 8.06 0.37
N CYS A 141 -5.09 8.11 0.19
CA CYS A 141 -6.03 7.41 1.07
C CYS A 141 -6.04 5.89 0.83
N LEU A 142 -5.90 5.46 -0.42
CA LEU A 142 -6.04 4.06 -0.87
C LEU A 142 -4.72 3.50 -1.40
N ASN A 143 -3.60 3.90 -0.79
CA ASN A 143 -2.24 3.49 -1.15
C ASN A 143 -1.86 2.06 -0.72
N ASP A 144 -2.74 1.39 0.04
CA ASP A 144 -2.47 0.13 0.73
C ASP A 144 -3.66 -0.83 0.62
N LEU A 145 -4.37 -0.82 -0.52
CA LEU A 145 -5.40 -1.84 -0.82
C LEU A 145 -4.76 -3.21 -0.97
N PHE A 146 -3.62 -3.27 -1.64
CA PHE A 146 -2.71 -4.40 -1.65
C PHE A 146 -1.41 -4.01 -0.95
N GLY A 147 -1.01 -4.82 0.02
CA GLY A 147 0.20 -4.63 0.80
C GLY A 147 1.07 -5.88 0.75
N ILE A 148 2.37 -5.66 0.69
CA ILE A 148 3.40 -6.67 0.79
C ILE A 148 4.28 -6.29 1.97
N ARG A 149 4.71 -7.25 2.76
CA ARG A 149 5.65 -7.03 3.86
C ARG A 149 6.77 -8.02 3.76
N ILE A 150 7.99 -7.54 3.96
CA ILE A 150 9.17 -8.37 4.20
C ILE A 150 9.74 -8.03 5.57
N ILE A 151 10.31 -9.03 6.24
CA ILE A 151 10.96 -8.89 7.54
C ILE A 151 12.40 -9.35 7.37
N ILE A 152 13.33 -8.44 7.64
CA ILE A 152 14.75 -8.68 7.43
C ILE A 152 15.48 -8.51 8.76
N GLU A 153 16.28 -9.50 9.12
CA GLU A 153 17.15 -9.42 10.29
C GLU A 153 18.20 -8.30 10.11
N ASP A 154 18.43 -7.53 11.18
CA ASP A 154 19.40 -6.44 11.21
C ASP A 154 19.23 -5.37 10.12
N PHE A 155 18.01 -5.24 9.58
CA PHE A 155 17.70 -4.19 8.61
C PHE A 155 17.87 -2.79 9.21
N ASP A 156 18.79 -2.02 8.64
CA ASP A 156 18.97 -0.61 8.99
C ASP A 156 18.17 0.30 8.04
N HIS A 157 17.14 0.94 8.59
CA HIS A 157 16.30 1.91 7.88
C HIS A 157 17.09 3.13 7.36
N ASN A 158 18.27 3.41 7.91
CA ASN A 158 19.16 4.51 7.50
C ASN A 158 20.32 4.03 6.61
N CYS A 159 20.33 2.76 6.19
CA CYS A 159 21.41 2.19 5.40
C CYS A 159 21.59 2.96 4.08
N ARG A 160 22.78 3.55 3.91
CA ARG A 160 23.12 4.30 2.69
C ARG A 160 23.01 3.45 1.43
N TYR A 161 23.48 2.20 1.49
CA TYR A 161 23.44 1.29 0.33
C TYR A 161 22.00 0.96 -0.10
N PHE A 162 21.09 0.76 0.86
CA PHE A 162 19.67 0.57 0.58
C PHE A 162 19.02 1.82 -0.02
N ASN A 163 19.38 2.99 0.51
CA ASN A 163 18.90 4.27 -0.01
C ASN A 163 19.37 4.50 -1.45
N ASP A 164 20.65 4.27 -1.75
CA ASP A 164 21.22 4.40 -3.10
C ASP A 164 20.55 3.43 -4.09
N LEU A 165 20.27 2.18 -3.67
CA LEU A 165 19.47 1.21 -4.43
C LEU A 165 18.08 1.76 -4.76
N CYS A 166 17.37 2.28 -3.76
CA CYS A 166 16.04 2.86 -3.93
C CYS A 166 16.04 4.09 -4.84
N GLU A 167 17.04 4.97 -4.74
CA GLU A 167 17.17 6.14 -5.62
C GLU A 167 17.44 5.74 -7.07
N GLY A 168 18.28 4.71 -7.30
CA GLY A 168 18.48 4.14 -8.63
C GLY A 168 17.16 3.66 -9.25
N LEU A 169 16.35 2.93 -8.47
CA LEU A 169 15.04 2.44 -8.94
C LEU A 169 14.04 3.57 -9.20
N LYS A 170 14.05 4.66 -8.41
CA LYS A 170 13.17 5.83 -8.64
C LYS A 170 13.44 6.54 -9.97
N ALA A 171 14.66 6.46 -10.49
CA ALA A 171 15.01 7.10 -11.75
C ALA A 171 14.28 6.47 -12.95
N GLU A 172 13.95 5.18 -12.85
CA GLU A 172 13.34 4.40 -13.93
C GLU A 172 11.87 4.08 -13.66
N TYR A 173 11.49 3.90 -12.39
CA TYR A 173 10.18 3.40 -11.99
C TYR A 173 9.38 4.43 -11.18
N ARG A 174 8.07 4.48 -11.42
CA ARG A 174 7.15 5.38 -10.72
C ARG A 174 6.84 4.89 -9.31
N ILE A 175 7.80 5.08 -8.42
CA ILE A 175 7.74 4.65 -7.03
C ILE A 175 8.08 5.77 -6.04
N ARG A 176 7.74 5.55 -4.77
CA ARG A 176 8.15 6.42 -3.67
C ARG A 176 8.56 5.59 -2.46
N THR A 177 9.82 5.73 -2.07
CA THR A 177 10.35 5.22 -0.81
C THR A 177 10.22 6.29 0.28
N MET A 178 9.84 5.90 1.49
CA MET A 178 9.84 6.78 2.66
C MET A 178 10.13 6.02 3.96
N ASP A 179 10.90 6.63 4.85
CA ASP A 179 10.94 6.23 6.24
C ASP A 179 9.58 6.56 6.87
N SER A 180 8.90 5.51 7.33
CA SER A 180 7.59 5.59 7.98
C SER A 180 7.68 5.45 9.49
N SER A 181 8.91 5.44 10.02
CA SER A 181 9.18 5.33 11.45
C SER A 181 8.53 6.47 12.23
N LYS A 182 7.71 6.11 13.23
CA LYS A 182 7.04 7.04 14.13
C LYS A 182 6.90 6.42 15.51
N ASN A 183 7.45 7.08 16.53
CA ASN A 183 7.46 6.55 17.89
C ASN A 183 8.06 5.13 17.91
N ASN A 184 7.26 4.15 18.36
CA ASN A 184 7.63 2.73 18.44
C ASN A 184 7.39 1.95 17.14
N TYR A 185 6.86 2.57 16.10
CA TYR A 185 6.76 1.97 14.78
C TYR A 185 8.03 2.28 13.97
N LYS A 186 8.69 1.27 13.43
CA LYS A 186 9.91 1.36 12.60
C LYS A 186 9.72 0.60 11.30
N ALA A 187 9.66 1.31 10.18
CA ALA A 187 9.42 0.70 8.88
C ALA A 187 9.87 1.60 7.74
N THR A 188 10.38 0.99 6.66
CA THR A 188 10.52 1.66 5.37
C THR A 188 9.36 1.27 4.48
N HIS A 189 8.65 2.24 3.91
CA HIS A 189 7.53 2.00 2.99
C HIS A 189 7.94 2.35 1.57
N ILE A 190 7.52 1.53 0.62
CA ILE A 190 7.74 1.72 -0.81
C ILE A 190 6.37 1.64 -1.50
N TYR A 191 5.98 2.74 -2.15
CA TYR A 191 4.73 2.83 -2.88
C TYR A 191 4.96 2.63 -4.37
N PHE A 192 4.21 1.72 -4.98
CA PHE A 192 4.20 1.46 -6.41
C PHE A 192 3.00 2.16 -7.03
N TYR A 193 3.23 3.17 -7.88
CA TYR A 193 2.16 3.90 -8.55
C TYR A 193 1.86 3.38 -9.97
N GLY A 194 2.70 2.47 -10.47
CA GLY A 194 2.64 1.94 -11.83
C GLY A 194 2.71 3.03 -12.90
N GLU A 195 2.37 2.67 -14.12
CA GLU A 195 2.51 3.53 -15.30
C GLU A 195 1.37 4.54 -15.44
N SER A 196 0.25 4.37 -14.73
CA SER A 196 -0.94 5.20 -14.86
C SER A 196 -1.44 5.75 -13.52
N ASN A 197 -1.83 7.03 -13.50
CA ASN A 197 -2.50 7.65 -12.34
C ASN A 197 -3.91 7.11 -12.06
N ARG A 198 -4.39 6.16 -12.87
CA ARG A 198 -5.65 5.44 -12.66
C ARG A 198 -5.45 4.16 -11.86
N TYR A 199 -4.21 3.71 -11.66
CA TYR A 199 -3.91 2.49 -10.92
C TYR A 199 -3.91 2.78 -9.42
N PHE A 200 -4.59 1.93 -8.65
CA PHE A 200 -4.48 1.97 -7.19
C PHE A 200 -3.03 1.62 -6.80
N PRO A 201 -2.38 2.40 -5.92
CA PRO A 201 -1.02 2.09 -5.53
C PRO A 201 -0.95 0.81 -4.69
N TRP A 202 0.17 0.10 -4.81
CA TRP A 202 0.53 -1.00 -3.90
C TRP A 202 1.60 -0.51 -2.93
N GLU A 203 1.67 -1.12 -1.74
CA GLU A 203 2.65 -0.78 -0.70
C GLU A 203 3.51 -1.99 -0.35
N LEU A 204 4.84 -1.84 -0.40
CA LEU A 204 5.79 -2.75 0.23
C LEU A 204 6.29 -2.13 1.55
N GLN A 205 6.24 -2.90 2.62
CA GLN A 205 6.79 -2.56 3.93
C GLN A 205 8.03 -3.40 4.20
N VAL A 206 9.14 -2.77 4.53
CA VAL A 206 10.36 -3.43 4.98
C VAL A 206 10.52 -3.19 6.47
N TRP A 207 10.51 -4.26 7.26
CA TRP A 207 10.64 -4.22 8.72
C TRP A 207 11.95 -4.86 9.16
N ASN A 208 12.54 -4.35 10.23
CA ASN A 208 13.56 -5.08 10.98
C ASN A 208 12.88 -6.15 11.86
N ALA A 209 13.44 -7.36 11.88
CA ALA A 209 12.98 -8.44 12.75
C ALA A 209 12.95 -8.04 14.25
N ASN A 210 13.91 -7.22 14.69
CA ASN A 210 14.01 -6.72 16.06
C ASN A 210 12.84 -5.79 16.46
N ASP A 211 12.19 -5.15 15.48
CA ASP A 211 11.06 -4.23 15.68
C ASP A 211 9.70 -4.90 15.42
N LEU A 212 9.65 -6.21 15.18
CA LEU A 212 8.42 -6.91 14.78
C LEU A 212 7.30 -6.74 15.81
N SER A 213 7.60 -6.96 17.09
CA SER A 213 6.61 -6.91 18.17
C SER A 213 6.03 -5.49 18.37
N SER A 214 6.91 -4.48 18.43
CA SER A 214 6.54 -3.07 18.57
C SER A 214 5.75 -2.58 17.35
N ASN A 215 6.11 -3.05 16.15
CA ASN A 215 5.39 -2.74 14.93
C ASN A 215 3.99 -3.32 14.89
N VAL A 216 3.82 -4.59 15.29
CA VAL A 216 2.50 -5.24 15.37
C VAL A 216 1.59 -4.48 16.35
N ILE A 217 2.10 -4.11 17.52
CA ILE A 217 1.34 -3.36 18.53
C ILE A 217 0.97 -1.97 18.00
N SER A 218 1.93 -1.23 17.47
CA SER A 218 1.71 0.13 16.94
C SER A 218 0.71 0.13 15.79
N HIS A 219 0.78 -0.86 14.90
CA HIS A 219 -0.16 -1.02 13.79
C HIS A 219 -1.58 -1.35 14.28
N SER A 220 -1.71 -2.13 15.34
CA SER A 220 -3.00 -2.43 15.98
C SER A 220 -3.62 -1.17 16.59
N LEU A 221 -2.85 -0.38 17.33
CA LEU A 221 -3.32 0.88 17.94
C LEU A 221 -3.79 1.88 16.88
N HIS A 222 -3.03 2.06 15.80
CA HIS A 222 -3.42 2.96 14.71
C HIS A 222 -4.70 2.52 14.01
N LYS A 223 -4.96 1.21 13.87
CA LYS A 223 -6.25 0.71 13.36
C LYS A 223 -7.42 1.06 14.29
N GLN A 224 -7.21 1.00 15.61
CA GLN A 224 -8.25 1.36 16.58
C GLN A 224 -8.66 2.84 16.44
N GLU A 225 -7.74 3.74 16.09
CA GLU A 225 -8.09 5.14 15.84
C GLU A 225 -9.07 5.28 14.67
N TYR A 226 -8.84 4.56 13.57
CA TYR A 226 -9.79 4.54 12.44
C TYR A 226 -11.16 4.00 12.85
N THR A 227 -11.21 2.95 13.65
CA THR A 227 -12.47 2.38 14.15
C THR A 227 -13.19 3.35 15.09
N LYS A 228 -12.49 4.05 15.99
CA LYS A 228 -13.10 5.06 16.89
C LYS A 228 -13.81 6.16 16.12
N TRP A 229 -13.19 6.69 15.07
CA TRP A 229 -13.84 7.68 14.20
C TRP A 229 -14.97 7.07 13.37
N ALA A 230 -14.87 5.78 13.05
CA ALA A 230 -15.95 5.06 12.40
C ALA A 230 -17.18 4.86 13.32
N ASP A 231 -16.97 4.67 14.62
CA ASP A 231 -18.07 4.49 15.58
C ASP A 231 -18.93 5.74 15.78
N ILE A 232 -18.39 6.94 15.54
CA ILE A 232 -19.13 8.20 15.69
C ILE A 232 -20.25 8.29 14.64
N TYR A 233 -19.99 7.96 13.37
CA TYR A 233 -21.02 8.03 12.32
C TYR A 233 -21.63 6.66 12.03
N LYS A 234 -22.19 6.01 13.06
CA LYS A 234 -22.56 4.59 13.12
C LYS A 234 -23.61 4.10 12.12
N ASN A 235 -24.10 4.96 11.25
CA ASN A 235 -25.07 4.63 10.21
C ASN A 235 -24.50 4.92 8.82
N SER A 236 -23.37 4.32 8.44
CA SER A 236 -23.13 4.11 7.01
C SER A 236 -24.11 3.05 6.55
N ALA A 237 -25.32 3.48 6.19
CA ALA A 237 -26.17 2.63 5.40
C ALA A 237 -25.37 2.34 4.12
N GLU A 238 -24.92 1.10 3.95
CA GLU A 238 -24.67 0.55 2.63
C GLU A 238 -26.03 0.60 1.93
N ILE A 239 -26.39 1.78 1.43
CA ILE A 239 -27.59 1.94 0.61
C ILE A 239 -27.19 1.33 -0.72
N GLU A 240 -27.34 0.01 -0.82
CA GLU A 240 -27.69 -0.63 -2.08
C GLU A 240 -28.97 0.07 -2.55
N GLY A 241 -28.79 1.14 -3.32
CA GLY A 241 -29.87 1.86 -3.95
C GLY A 241 -30.51 0.93 -4.96
N GLY A 242 -31.50 0.16 -4.50
CA GLY A 242 -32.51 -0.43 -5.35
C GLY A 242 -33.38 0.68 -5.92
N ALA A 243 -33.24 0.91 -7.22
CA ALA A 243 -34.29 1.29 -8.15
C ALA A 243 -33.81 0.91 -9.56
#